data_AF-A0A7M1B6D2-F1
#
_entry.id   AF-A0A7M1B6D2-F1
#
_cell.length_a   1.000
_cell.length_b   1.000
_cell.length_c   1.000
_cell.angle_alpha   90.00
_cell.angle_beta   90.00
_cell.angle_gamma   90.00
#
_symmetry.space_group_name_H-M   'P 1'
#
loop_
_entity.id
_entity.type
_entity.pdbx_description
1 polymer ?
#
loop_
_entity_poly.entity_id
_entity_poly.type
_entity_poly.pdbx_seq_one_letter_code
_entity_poly.pdbx_strand_id
1 'polypeptide(L)'
;MLFYLGLFFSFIYFKIARVYKKEEKANLNMLVQNVIVLAAVIALFAYGFIHKTWYVVLLVSYLFFILASLMVSAVQLGIFIDGKPFIKLSHLYKMLAFLGMFISFIDVYLWVL
;
A
#
# COMPACT_ATOMS: atom_id res chain seq x y z
N MET A 1 -15.13 9.51 -0.97
CA MET A 1 -14.25 8.72 -1.87
C MET A 1 -12.78 8.69 -1.43
N LEU A 2 -12.16 9.83 -1.10
CA LEU A 2 -10.71 9.91 -0.79
C LEU A 2 -10.22 8.91 0.28
N PHE A 3 -10.95 8.76 1.38
CA PHE A 3 -10.66 7.75 2.41
C PHE A 3 -10.51 6.34 1.84
N TYR A 4 -11.47 5.88 1.04
CA TYR A 4 -11.46 4.53 0.46
C TYR A 4 -10.32 4.35 -0.56
N LEU A 5 -9.96 5.40 -1.30
CA LEU A 5 -8.79 5.38 -2.17
C LEU A 5 -7.49 5.25 -1.38
N GLY A 6 -7.33 6.04 -0.30
CA GLY A 6 -6.18 5.94 0.60
C GLY A 6 -6.05 4.54 1.20
N LEU A 7 -7.18 3.98 1.67
CA LEU A 7 -7.26 2.63 2.22
C LEU A 7 -6.84 1.56 1.17
N PHE A 8 -7.35 1.67 -0.06
CA PHE A 8 -7.02 0.73 -1.13
C PHE A 8 -5.53 0.79 -1.50
N PHE A 9 -4.98 1.99 -1.70
CA PHE A 9 -3.56 2.16 -2.02
C PHE A 9 -2.65 1.72 -0.88
N SER A 10 -3.09 1.86 0.36
CA SER A 10 -2.37 1.36 1.53
C SER A 10 -2.17 -0.17 1.48
N PHE A 11 -3.20 -0.92 1.10
CA PHE A 11 -3.07 -2.37 0.93
C PHE A 11 -2.15 -2.74 -0.24
N ILE A 12 -2.25 -2.01 -1.37
CA ILE A 12 -1.34 -2.18 -2.51
C ILE A 12 0.10 -1.92 -2.08
N TYR A 13 0.37 -0.82 -1.37
CA TYR A 13 1.70 -0.45 -0.88
C TYR A 13 2.36 -1.60 -0.12
N PHE A 14 1.70 -2.11 0.92
CA PHE A 14 2.28 -3.15 1.76
C PHE A 14 2.43 -4.49 1.04
N LYS A 15 1.53 -4.82 0.09
CA LYS A 15 1.69 -6.01 -0.75
C LYS A 15 2.92 -5.89 -1.64
N ILE A 16 3.13 -4.76 -2.32
CA ILE A 16 4.33 -4.54 -3.14
C ILE A 16 5.59 -4.51 -2.27
N ALA A 17 5.55 -3.83 -1.12
CA ALA A 17 6.67 -3.77 -0.18
C ALA A 17 7.08 -5.17 0.33
N ARG A 18 6.10 -6.06 0.58
CA ARG A 18 6.35 -7.45 0.95
C ARG A 18 7.05 -8.23 -0.15
N VAL A 19 6.64 -8.06 -1.41
CA VAL A 19 7.26 -8.70 -2.57
C VAL A 19 8.70 -8.21 -2.71
N TYR A 20 8.92 -6.90 -2.64
CA TYR A 20 10.25 -6.32 -2.71
C TYR A 20 11.18 -6.84 -1.61
N LYS A 21 10.71 -6.95 -0.36
CA LYS A 21 11.50 -7.51 0.76
C LYS A 21 11.92 -8.98 0.54
N LYS A 22 11.15 -9.76 -0.22
CA LYS A 22 11.50 -11.16 -0.54
C LYS A 22 12.59 -11.26 -1.61
N GLU A 23 12.61 -10.32 -2.55
CA GLU A 23 13.46 -10.36 -3.75
C GLU A 23 14.76 -9.56 -3.59
N GLU A 24 14.75 -8.45 -2.84
CA GLU A 24 15.91 -7.58 -2.63
C GLU A 24 16.29 -7.45 -1.14
N LYS A 25 17.59 -7.28 -0.85
CA LYS A 25 18.09 -7.06 0.51
C LYS A 25 17.48 -5.78 1.09
N ALA A 26 17.06 -5.84 2.34
CA ALA A 26 16.47 -4.71 3.04
C ALA A 26 17.44 -3.51 3.10
N ASN A 27 16.97 -2.36 2.63
CA ASN A 27 17.66 -1.08 2.70
C ASN A 27 17.07 -0.24 3.85
N LEU A 28 17.92 0.48 4.59
CA LEU A 28 17.53 1.37 5.70
C LEU A 28 16.48 2.40 5.26
N ASN A 29 16.64 2.99 4.07
CA ASN A 29 15.68 3.97 3.52
C ASN A 29 14.28 3.37 3.32
N MET A 30 14.21 2.11 2.88
CA MET A 30 12.94 1.41 2.69
C MET A 30 12.28 1.14 4.04
N LEU A 31 13.06 0.78 5.07
CA LEU A 31 12.53 0.57 6.41
C LEU A 31 11.90 1.84 6.96
N VAL A 32 12.60 2.97 6.87
CA VAL A 32 12.08 4.28 7.31
C VAL A 32 10.80 4.63 6.57
N GLN A 33 10.80 4.48 5.24
CA GLN A 33 9.60 4.76 4.44
C GLN A 33 8.41 3.88 4.83
N ASN A 34 8.62 2.57 5.01
CA ASN A 34 7.57 1.65 5.43
C ASN A 34 7.00 2.01 6.81
N VAL A 35 7.84 2.48 7.74
CA VAL A 35 7.40 2.93 9.07
C VAL A 35 6.54 4.18 8.98
N ILE A 36 6.93 5.17 8.16
CA ILE A 36 6.15 6.38 7.93
C ILE A 36 4.78 6.04 7.33
N VAL A 37 4.76 5.19 6.30
CA VAL A 37 3.51 4.77 5.67
C VAL A 37 2.66 3.95 6.64
N LEU A 38 3.25 3.11 7.48
CA LEU A 38 2.51 2.37 8.51
C LEU A 38 1.82 3.32 9.51
N ALA A 39 2.52 4.36 9.96
CA ALA A 39 1.92 5.37 10.83
C ALA A 39 0.73 6.07 10.15
N ALA A 40 0.87 6.46 8.89
CA ALA A 40 -0.21 7.06 8.11
C ALA A 40 -1.41 6.10 7.94
N VAL A 41 -1.16 4.81 7.73
CA VAL A 41 -2.24 3.82 7.61
C VAL A 41 -2.98 3.62 8.93
N ILE A 42 -2.28 3.62 10.06
CA ILE A 42 -2.92 3.57 11.39
C ILE A 42 -3.80 4.79 11.62
N ALA A 43 -3.30 5.99 11.30
CA ALA A 43 -4.07 7.23 11.37
C ALA A 43 -5.29 7.22 10.42
N LEU A 44 -5.13 6.65 9.22
CA LEU A 44 -6.23 6.49 8.27
C LEU A 44 -7.30 5.54 8.83
N PHE A 45 -6.92 4.41 9.42
CA PHE A 45 -7.86 3.53 10.11
C PHE A 45 -8.57 4.24 11.26
N ALA A 46 -7.84 4.97 12.11
CA ALA A 46 -8.42 5.74 13.20
C ALA A 46 -9.46 6.76 12.68
N TYR A 47 -9.13 7.49 11.61
CA TYR A 47 -10.08 8.39 10.94
C TYR A 47 -11.33 7.64 10.47
N GLY A 48 -11.14 6.48 9.84
CA GLY A 48 -12.23 5.62 9.37
C GLY A 48 -13.16 5.17 10.51
N PHE A 49 -12.63 4.78 11.66
CA PHE A 49 -13.43 4.37 12.81
C PHE A 49 -14.19 5.53 13.47
N ILE A 50 -13.65 6.75 13.42
CA ILE A 50 -14.26 7.94 14.03
C ILE A 50 -15.33 8.55 13.11
N HIS A 51 -15.01 8.71 11.82
CA HIS A 51 -15.81 9.51 10.88
C HIS A 51 -16.64 8.70 9.89
N LYS A 52 -16.45 7.36 9.85
CA LYS A 52 -17.22 6.46 8.99
C LYS A 52 -17.80 5.33 9.81
N THR A 53 -18.77 4.65 9.20
CA THR A 53 -19.42 3.50 9.81
C THR A 53 -18.44 2.33 9.94
N TRP A 54 -18.07 1.99 11.18
CA TRP A 54 -16.99 1.05 11.49
C TRP A 54 -17.12 -0.30 10.78
N TYR A 55 -18.32 -0.88 10.69
CA TYR A 55 -18.54 -2.16 10.03
C TYR A 55 -18.36 -2.08 8.51
N VAL A 56 -18.68 -0.93 7.90
CA VAL A 56 -18.41 -0.69 6.47
C VAL A 56 -16.91 -0.57 6.22
N VAL A 57 -16.18 0.12 7.10
CA VAL A 57 -14.72 0.24 7.01
C VAL A 57 -14.06 -1.15 7.05
N LEU A 58 -14.48 -2.01 7.96
CA LEU A 58 -13.96 -3.38 8.06
C LEU A 58 -14.27 -4.21 6.81
N LEU A 59 -15.51 -4.18 6.34
CA LEU A 59 -15.95 -4.95 5.17
C LEU A 59 -15.18 -4.51 3.91
N VAL A 60 -15.09 -3.19 3.68
CA VAL A 60 -14.35 -2.63 2.54
C VAL A 60 -12.85 -2.91 2.66
N SER A 61 -12.29 -2.83 3.87
CA SER A 61 -10.87 -3.18 4.11
C SER A 61 -10.59 -4.63 3.72
N TYR A 62 -11.47 -5.55 4.09
CA TYR A 62 -11.32 -6.96 3.75
C TYR A 62 -11.41 -7.20 2.24
N LEU A 63 -12.38 -6.59 1.57
CA LEU A 63 -12.50 -6.65 0.10
C LEU A 63 -11.25 -6.09 -0.59
N PHE A 64 -10.77 -4.93 -0.15
CA PHE A 64 -9.58 -4.30 -0.71
C PHE A 64 -8.32 -5.09 -0.44
N PHE A 65 -8.21 -5.76 0.71
CA PHE A 65 -7.09 -6.65 0.98
C PHE A 65 -7.04 -7.83 -0.01
N ILE A 66 -8.19 -8.43 -0.32
CA ILE A 66 -8.29 -9.51 -1.32
C ILE A 66 -7.93 -8.97 -2.71
N LEU A 67 -8.56 -7.88 -3.13
CA LEU A 67 -8.33 -7.27 -4.44
C LEU A 67 -6.87 -6.85 -4.64
N ALA A 68 -6.26 -6.18 -3.65
CA ALA A 68 -4.85 -5.81 -3.70
C ALA A 68 -3.95 -7.04 -3.79
N SER A 69 -4.31 -8.14 -3.12
CA SER A 69 -3.59 -9.41 -3.25
C SER A 69 -3.67 -9.97 -4.67
N LEU A 70 -4.88 -10.02 -5.25
CA LEU A 70 -5.09 -10.52 -6.60
C LEU A 70 -4.36 -9.67 -7.65
N MET A 71 -4.44 -8.35 -7.53
CA MET A 71 -3.74 -7.42 -8.43
C MET A 71 -2.23 -7.58 -8.35
N VAL A 72 -1.66 -7.60 -7.14
CA VAL A 72 -0.21 -7.75 -7.00
C VAL A 72 0.24 -9.13 -7.50
N SER A 73 -0.52 -10.20 -7.25
CA SER A 73 -0.20 -11.52 -7.80
C SER A 73 -0.30 -11.56 -9.33
N ALA A 74 -1.31 -10.93 -9.93
CA ALA A 74 -1.44 -10.81 -11.39
C ALA A 74 -0.29 -10.02 -11.99
N VAL A 75 0.11 -8.92 -11.34
CA VAL A 75 1.27 -8.10 -11.73
C VAL A 75 2.56 -8.90 -11.60
N GLN A 76 2.73 -9.70 -10.55
CA GLN A 76 3.86 -10.61 -10.43
C GLN A 76 3.88 -11.62 -11.58
N LEU A 77 2.77 -12.34 -11.85
CA LEU A 77 2.70 -13.29 -12.96
C LEU A 77 2.99 -12.65 -14.32
N GLY A 78 2.58 -11.39 -14.53
CA GLY A 78 2.89 -10.64 -15.75
C GLY A 78 4.34 -10.11 -15.82
N ILE A 79 5.01 -9.92 -14.67
CA ILE A 79 6.40 -9.44 -14.60
C ILE A 79 7.40 -10.62 -14.56
N PHE A 80 6.98 -11.82 -14.19
CA PHE A 80 7.81 -13.03 -14.21
C PHE A 80 7.49 -13.88 -15.45
N ILE A 81 8.30 -13.74 -16.51
CA ILE A 81 8.30 -14.68 -17.65
C ILE A 81 9.31 -15.79 -17.32
N ASP A 82 8.86 -17.05 -17.32
CA ASP A 82 9.70 -18.23 -17.07
C ASP A 82 10.51 -18.15 -15.76
N GLY A 83 9.91 -17.62 -14.69
CA GLY A 83 10.52 -17.56 -13.36
C GLY A 83 11.67 -16.55 -13.22
N LYS A 84 11.93 -15.73 -14.25
CA LYS A 84 12.92 -14.64 -14.21
C LYS A 84 12.21 -13.28 -14.22
N PRO A 85 12.63 -12.32 -13.37
CA PRO A 85 12.02 -10.99 -13.34
C PRO A 85 12.32 -10.24 -14.66
N PHE A 86 11.27 -9.91 -15.42
CA PHE A 86 11.35 -9.21 -16.71
C PHE A 86 11.74 -7.73 -16.56
N ILE A 87 11.44 -7.12 -15.42
CA ILE A 87 11.81 -5.75 -15.06
C ILE A 87 12.51 -5.79 -13.70
N LYS A 88 13.67 -5.14 -13.58
CA LYS A 88 14.33 -4.96 -12.27
C LYS A 88 13.33 -4.34 -11.29
N LEU A 89 13.03 -5.05 -10.19
CA LEU A 89 12.14 -4.60 -9.10
C LEU A 89 12.47 -3.20 -8.56
N SER A 90 13.68 -2.71 -8.81
CA SER A 90 14.09 -1.31 -8.63
C SER A 90 13.14 -0.26 -9.22
N HIS A 91 12.42 -0.55 -10.32
CA HIS A 91 11.46 0.40 -10.88
C HIS A 91 10.14 0.47 -10.09
N LEU A 92 9.67 -0.68 -9.60
CA LEU A 92 8.52 -0.73 -8.70
C LEU A 92 8.82 -0.03 -7.37
N TYR A 93 10.07 -0.09 -6.90
CA TYR A 93 10.53 0.67 -5.72
C TYR A 93 10.40 2.18 -5.89
N LYS A 94 10.79 2.74 -7.06
CA LYS A 94 10.62 4.18 -7.32
C LYS A 94 9.15 4.60 -7.23
N MET A 95 8.23 3.74 -7.70
CA MET A 95 6.79 4.01 -7.58
C MET A 95 6.27 3.82 -6.16
N LEU A 96 6.92 2.98 -5.33
CA LEU A 96 6.57 2.80 -3.93
C LEU A 96 6.72 4.11 -3.13
N ALA A 97 7.81 4.85 -3.34
CA ALA A 97 8.01 6.19 -2.76
C ALA A 97 6.85 7.14 -3.05
N PHE A 98 6.45 7.22 -4.32
CA PHE A 98 5.32 8.04 -4.74
C PHE A 98 4.00 7.59 -4.10
N LEU A 99 3.75 6.28 -4.06
CA LEU A 99 2.53 5.72 -3.48
C LEU A 99 2.44 6.00 -1.97
N GLY A 100 3.56 5.86 -1.25
CA GLY A 100 3.64 6.17 0.17
C GLY A 100 3.38 7.65 0.46
N MET A 101 4.00 8.55 -0.32
CA MET A 101 3.76 10.00 -0.21
C MET A 101 2.29 10.35 -0.47
N PHE A 102 1.68 9.72 -1.48
CA PHE A 102 0.27 9.93 -1.81
C PHE A 102 -0.67 9.50 -0.67
N ILE A 103 -0.40 8.36 -0.02
CA ILE A 103 -1.16 7.88 1.14
C ILE A 103 -1.04 8.88 2.29
N SER A 104 0.19 9.29 2.64
CA SER A 104 0.41 10.27 3.72
C SER A 104 -0.26 11.61 3.43
N PHE A 105 -0.25 12.07 2.19
CA PHE A 105 -0.92 13.30 1.80
C PHE A 105 -2.44 13.21 1.96
N ILE A 106 -3.05 12.11 1.51
CA ILE A 106 -4.49 11.87 1.71
C ILE A 106 -4.83 11.86 3.19
N ASP A 107 -4.03 11.19 4.01
CA ASP A 107 -4.27 11.08 5.43
C ASP A 107 -4.26 12.46 6.11
N VAL A 108 -3.21 13.26 5.89
CA VAL A 108 -3.13 14.64 6.41
C VAL A 108 -4.31 15.49 5.93
N TYR A 109 -4.67 15.37 4.65
CA TYR A 109 -5.81 16.13 4.09
C TYR A 109 -7.15 15.75 4.75
N LEU A 110 -7.36 14.47 5.05
CA LEU A 110 -8.59 14.00 5.71
C LEU A 110 -8.69 14.47 7.16
N TRP A 111 -7.58 14.65 7.85
CA TRP A 111 -7.57 15.11 9.25
C TRP A 111 -7.68 16.62 9.41
N VAL A 112 -7.26 17.39 8.40
CA VAL A 112 -7.31 18.87 8.42
C VAL A 112 -8.68 19.41 7.99
N LEU A 113 -9.46 18.64 7.24
CA LEU A 113 -10.75 19.02 6.66
C LEU A 113 -11.94 18.36 7.36
#